data_AF-A0A7K0EH69-F1
#
_entry.id   AF-A0A7K0EH69-F1
#
_cell.length_a   1.000
_cell.length_b   1.000
_cell.length_c   1.000
_cell.angle_alpha   90.00
_cell.angle_beta   90.00
_cell.angle_gamma   90.00
#
_symmetry.space_group_name_H-M   'P 1'
#
loop_
_entity.id
_entity.type
_entity.pdbx_description
1 polymer ?
#
loop_
_entity_poly.entity_id
_entity_poly.type
_entity_poly.pdbx_seq_one_letter_code
_entity_poly.pdbx_strand_id
1 'polypeptide(L)'
;MEFELSRHAIEQMTLRGISVKVVHEVLNNPDKIIPDGIGQVIYQAIVIQADKTYLIRIFVNSEKTPNLVKTVYRTSKLSKYT
;
A
#
# COMPACT_ATOMS: atom_id res chain seq x y z
N MET A 1 -8.63 5.11 9.78
CA MET A 1 -7.67 6.24 9.83
C MET A 1 -7.87 7.07 8.57
N GLU A 2 -7.70 8.39 8.66
CA GLU A 2 -7.68 9.23 7.46
C GLU A 2 -6.29 9.21 6.82
N PHE A 3 -6.25 8.95 5.51
CA PHE A 3 -5.04 8.94 4.71
C PHE A 3 -5.23 9.82 3.48
N GLU A 4 -4.24 10.64 3.17
CA GLU A 4 -4.18 11.40 1.93
C GLU A 4 -3.33 10.67 0.89
N LEU A 5 -3.73 10.70 -0.37
CA LEU A 5 -2.95 10.13 -1.47
C LEU A 5 -2.13 11.22 -2.14
N SER A 6 -0.80 11.09 -2.11
CA SER A 6 0.05 11.99 -2.90
C SER A 6 -0.18 11.81 -4.41
N ARG A 7 0.14 12.84 -5.20
CA ARG A 7 0.13 12.75 -6.68
C ARG A 7 0.93 11.54 -7.19
N HIS A 8 2.12 11.31 -6.61
CA HIS A 8 2.95 10.17 -6.98
C HIS A 8 2.23 8.84 -6.70
N ALA A 9 1.58 8.68 -5.54
CA ALA A 9 0.81 7.47 -5.25
C ALA A 9 -0.32 7.22 -6.28
N ILE A 10 -1.05 8.26 -6.67
CA ILE A 10 -2.13 8.17 -7.67
C ILE A 10 -1.59 7.73 -9.04
N GLU A 11 -0.45 8.29 -9.46
CA GLU A 11 0.24 7.86 -10.69
C GLU A 11 0.68 6.39 -10.61
N GLN A 12 1.29 5.98 -9.49
CA GLN A 12 1.74 4.60 -9.28
C GLN A 12 0.58 3.60 -9.24
N MET A 13 -0.58 3.98 -8.70
CA MET A 13 -1.82 3.20 -8.71
C MET A 13 -2.31 2.98 -10.14
N THR A 14 -2.41 4.06 -10.91
CA THR A 14 -2.84 4.02 -12.32
C THR A 14 -1.93 3.12 -13.15
N LEU A 15 -0.60 3.31 -13.06
CA LEU A 15 0.40 2.53 -13.80
C LEU A 15 0.37 1.02 -13.50
N ARG A 16 -0.14 0.63 -12.33
CA ARG A 16 -0.19 -0.78 -11.89
C ARG A 16 -1.59 -1.38 -11.93
N GLY A 17 -2.61 -0.60 -12.30
CA GLY A 17 -4.01 -1.02 -12.26
C GLY A 17 -4.49 -1.34 -10.84
N ILE A 18 -4.00 -0.60 -9.84
CA ILE A 18 -4.43 -0.74 -8.44
C ILE A 18 -5.52 0.29 -8.19
N SER A 19 -6.74 -0.16 -7.88
CA SER A 19 -7.84 0.75 -7.59
C SER A 19 -7.71 1.38 -6.21
N VAL A 20 -8.29 2.57 -6.04
CA VAL A 20 -8.35 3.23 -4.73
C VAL A 20 -9.05 2.38 -3.67
N LYS A 21 -10.02 1.57 -4.08
CA LYS A 21 -10.71 0.61 -3.19
C LYS A 21 -9.73 -0.39 -2.59
N VAL A 22 -8.84 -0.98 -3.40
CA VAL A 22 -7.82 -1.92 -2.92
C VAL A 22 -6.85 -1.22 -1.96
N VAL A 23 -6.44 0.02 -2.26
CA VAL A 23 -5.56 0.80 -1.36
C VAL A 23 -6.22 1.02 0.00
N HIS A 24 -7.49 1.44 0.02
CA HIS A 24 -8.22 1.62 1.28
C HIS A 24 -8.44 0.31 2.03
N GLU A 25 -8.72 -0.79 1.33
CA GLU A 25 -8.88 -2.11 1.94
C GLU A 25 -7.60 -2.54 2.67
N VAL A 26 -6.44 -2.41 2.03
CA VAL A 26 -5.14 -2.74 2.62
C VAL A 26 -4.78 -1.79 3.78
N LEU A 27 -5.13 -0.50 3.69
CA LEU A 27 -4.88 0.46 4.78
C LEU A 27 -5.77 0.21 6.00
N ASN A 28 -7.00 -0.26 5.80
CA ASN A 28 -7.95 -0.55 6.88
C ASN A 28 -7.76 -1.94 7.49
N ASN A 29 -7.37 -2.93 6.67
CA ASN A 29 -7.17 -4.33 7.08
C ASN A 29 -5.82 -4.85 6.55
N PRO A 30 -4.69 -4.32 7.03
CA PRO A 30 -3.38 -4.81 6.62
C PRO A 30 -3.09 -6.20 7.20
N ASP A 31 -2.45 -7.09 6.42
CA ASP A 31 -1.89 -8.33 6.96
C ASP A 31 -0.69 -8.05 7.86
N LYS A 32 0.14 -7.07 7.46
CA LYS A 32 1.29 -6.60 8.23
C LYS A 32 1.43 -5.10 8.13
N ILE A 33 1.81 -4.49 9.25
CA ILE A 33 2.25 -3.09 9.35
C ILE A 33 3.73 -3.13 9.73
N ILE A 34 4.60 -2.61 8.86
CA ILE A 34 6.05 -2.73 9.00
C ILE A 34 6.64 -1.32 9.11
N PRO A 35 7.29 -0.96 10.23
CA PRO A 35 8.10 0.26 10.31
C PRO A 35 9.28 0.17 9.35
N ASP A 36 9.51 1.20 8.53
CA ASP A 36 10.56 1.22 7.52
C ASP A 36 11.35 2.54 7.57
N GLY A 37 12.06 2.73 8.68
CA GLY A 37 12.81 3.95 8.98
C GLY A 37 11.97 5.01 9.72
N ILE A 38 12.58 6.18 9.92
CA ILE A 38 11.96 7.29 10.65
C ILE A 38 10.81 7.86 9.82
N GLY A 39 9.62 7.92 10.41
CA GLY A 39 8.45 8.55 9.81
C GLY A 39 7.82 7.79 8.64
N GLN A 40 8.25 6.54 8.38
CA GLN A 40 7.69 5.72 7.32
C GLN A 40 7.17 4.39 7.85
N VAL A 41 5.96 4.06 7.44
CA VAL A 41 5.27 2.81 7.76
C VAL A 41 4.76 2.17 6.49
N ILE A 42 4.96 0.87 6.35
CA ILE A 42 4.48 0.09 5.22
C ILE A 42 3.28 -0.72 5.66
N TYR A 43 2.14 -0.48 5.04
CA TYR A 43 0.94 -1.32 5.15
C TYR A 43 0.98 -2.29 3.98
N GLN A 44 0.89 -3.58 4.26
CA GLN A 44 0.85 -4.58 3.20
C GLN A 44 -0.21 -5.64 3.46
N ALA A 45 -0.81 -6.11 2.38
CA ALA A 45 -1.71 -7.27 2.42
C ALA A 45 -1.66 -8.04 1.10
N ILE A 46 -1.98 -9.32 1.18
CA ILE A 46 -2.17 -10.22 0.06
C ILE A 46 -3.58 -10.02 -0.48
N VAL A 47 -3.68 -9.73 -1.77
CA VAL A 47 -4.94 -9.52 -2.47
C VAL A 47 -5.06 -10.54 -3.59
N ILE A 48 -6.22 -11.19 -3.68
CA ILE A 48 -6.56 -12.12 -4.75
C ILE A 48 -7.39 -11.36 -5.78
N GLN A 49 -6.90 -11.30 -7.02
CA GLN A 49 -7.58 -10.63 -8.12
C GLN A 49 -7.46 -11.48 -9.39
N ALA A 50 -8.59 -11.86 -9.98
CA ALA A 50 -8.66 -12.69 -11.19
C ALA A 50 -7.78 -13.96 -11.10
N ASP A 51 -7.97 -14.74 -10.02
CA ASP A 51 -7.26 -15.99 -9.72
C ASP A 51 -5.74 -15.86 -9.52
N LYS A 52 -5.24 -14.62 -9.44
CA LYS A 52 -3.84 -14.32 -9.16
C LYS A 52 -3.71 -13.67 -7.80
N THR A 53 -2.70 -14.13 -7.06
CA THR A 53 -2.37 -13.59 -5.75
C THR A 53 -1.26 -12.56 -5.89
N TYR A 54 -1.47 -11.39 -5.28
CA TYR A 54 -0.52 -10.29 -5.29
C TYR A 54 -0.28 -9.78 -3.88
N LEU A 55 0.94 -9.36 -3.57
CA LEU A 55 1.22 -8.54 -2.41
C LEU A 55 1.13 -7.07 -2.80
N ILE A 56 0.23 -6.35 -2.15
CA ILE A 56 0.12 -4.90 -2.23
C ILE A 56 0.91 -4.30 -1.08
N ARG A 57 1.74 -3.30 -1.38
CA ARG A 57 2.53 -2.55 -0.39
C ARG A 57 2.26 -1.07 -0.53
N ILE A 58 1.90 -0.43 0.57
CA ILE A 58 1.53 0.97 0.65
C ILE A 58 2.49 1.64 1.62
N PHE A 59 3.28 2.58 1.11
CA PHE A 59 4.27 3.30 1.89
C PHE A 59 3.66 4.61 2.36
N VAL A 60 3.54 4.75 3.67
CA VAL A 60 2.89 5.88 4.33
C VAL A 60 3.94 6.70 5.07
N ASN A 61 3.89 8.02 4.90
CA ASN A 61 4.53 8.96 5.80
C ASN A 61 3.61 9.18 7.00
N SER A 62 4.04 8.69 8.17
CA SER A 62 3.29 8.75 9.42
C SER A 62 3.55 10.02 10.25
N GLU A 63 4.40 10.93 9.77
CA GLU A 63 4.67 12.23 10.41
C GLU A 63 3.74 13.34 9.90
N LYS A 64 2.90 13.03 8.90
CA LYS A 64 1.89 13.94 8.36
C LYS A 64 0.55 13.71 9.03
N THR A 65 -0.25 14.78 9.17
CA THR A 65 -1.63 14.71 9.63
C THR A 65 -2.52 15.37 8.56
N PRO A 66 -3.39 14.61 7.86
CA PRO A 66 -3.52 13.15 7.91
C PRO A 66 -2.26 12.43 7.38
N ASN A 67 -2.14 11.13 7.68
CA ASN A 67 -1.04 10.30 7.18
C ASN A 67 -1.01 10.34 5.65
N LEU A 68 0.17 10.48 5.04
CA LEU A 68 0.30 10.66 3.60
C LEU A 68 0.81 9.38 2.92
N VAL A 69 0.04 8.81 2.01
CA VAL A 69 0.49 7.72 1.14
C VAL A 69 1.46 8.29 0.11
N LYS A 70 2.73 7.89 0.22
CA LYS A 70 3.79 8.30 -0.70
C LYS A 70 3.78 7.48 -1.98
N THR A 71 3.65 6.16 -1.87
CA THR A 71 3.68 5.28 -3.05
C THR A 71 2.95 3.96 -2.79
N VAL A 72 2.53 3.31 -3.88
CA VAL A 72 1.84 2.02 -3.87
C VAL A 72 2.51 1.09 -4.87
N TYR A 73 2.81 -0.13 -4.43
CA TYR A 73 3.45 -1.16 -5.24
C TYR A 73 2.67 -2.47 -5.22
N ARG A 74 2.72 -3.22 -6.32
CA ARG A 74 2.18 -4.58 -6.44
C ARG A 74 3.28 -5.52 -6.90
N THR A 75 3.41 -6.66 -6.23
CA THR A 75 4.34 -7.73 -6.63
C THR A 75 3.68 -9.10 -6.56
N SER A 76 4.04 -9.98 -7.50
CA SER A 76 3.70 -11.41 -7.46
C SER A 76 4.76 -12.25 -6.72
N LYS A 77 5.90 -11.65 -6.32
CA LYS A 77 6.99 -12.34 -5.62
C LYS A 77 6.69 -12.43 -4.12
N LEU A 78 5.68 -13.21 -3.75
CA LEU A 78 5.24 -13.38 -2.35
C LEU A 78 6.34 -13.99 -1.47
N SER A 79 7.11 -14.94 -2.01
CA SER A 79 8.19 -15.65 -1.31
C SER A 79 9.31 -14.77 -0.75
N LYS A 80 9.41 -13.49 -1.17
CA LYS A 80 10.38 -12.54 -0.61
C LYS A 80 9.88 -11.85 0.67
N TYR A 81 8.59 -11.95 0.98
CA TYR A 81 7.92 -11.09 1.96
C TYR A 81 6.94 -11.84 2.89
N THR A 82 6.80 -13.16 2.69
CA THR A 82 6.05 -14.07 3.57
C THR A 82 7.02 -14.89 4.40
#